data_AF-A0A4S8KYC3-F1
#
_entry.id   AF-A0A4S8KYC3-F1
#
_cell.length_a   1.000
_cell.length_b   1.000
_cell.length_c   1.000
_cell.angle_alpha   90.00
_cell.angle_beta   90.00
_cell.angle_gamma   90.00
#
_symmetry.space_group_name_H-M   'P 1'
#
loop_
_entity.id
_entity.type
_entity.pdbx_description
1 polymer ?
#
loop_
_entity_poly.entity_id
_entity_poly.type
_entity_poly.pdbx_seq_one_letter_code
_entity_poly.pdbx_strand_id
1 'polypeptide(L)'
;MRQYLSLPRICTKLGVNLSSSVPTDFSSCFYTVGHAFNLAQDTLQRSTPSYVAGLLERGVRILIYVGELDWTCDWLGNEKMDAWVGMGWAEGV
;
A
#
# COMPACT_ATOMS: atom_id res chain seq x y z
N MET A 1 -10.84 8.79 13.01
CA MET A 1 -9.88 9.39 12.06
C MET A 1 -10.51 10.47 11.19
N ARG A 2 -11.50 10.15 10.34
CA ARG A 2 -12.22 11.12 9.49
C ARG A 2 -12.59 12.42 10.20
N GLN A 3 -13.41 12.34 11.24
CA GLN A 3 -13.87 13.52 11.98
C GLN A 3 -12.71 14.38 12.52
N TYR A 4 -11.64 13.75 13.03
CA TYR A 4 -10.49 14.46 13.59
C TYR A 4 -9.69 15.19 12.50
N LEU A 5 -9.42 14.51 11.38
CA LEU A 5 -8.67 15.05 10.26
C LEU A 5 -9.47 16.09 9.45
N SER A 6 -10.80 16.11 9.57
CA SER A 6 -11.64 17.14 8.96
C SER A 6 -11.77 18.43 9.78
N LEU A 7 -11.18 18.50 10.99
CA LEU A 7 -11.29 19.71 11.82
C LEU A 7 -10.45 20.85 11.20
N PRO A 8 -11.02 22.06 11.01
CA PRO A 8 -10.28 23.18 10.40
C PRO A 8 -8.97 23.50 11.12
N ARG A 9 -8.98 23.48 12.46
CA ARG A 9 -7.76 23.69 13.27
C ARG A 9 -6.67 22.65 12.99
N ILE A 10 -7.05 21.41 12.71
CA ILE A 10 -6.13 20.31 12.40
C ILE A 10 -5.60 20.49 10.98
N CYS A 11 -6.47 20.80 10.02
CA CYS A 11 -6.08 21.16 8.65
C CYS A 11 -5.09 22.33 8.61
N THR A 12 -5.37 23.42 9.34
CA THR A 12 -4.46 24.56 9.46
C THR A 12 -3.12 24.15 10.07
N LYS A 13 -3.14 23.36 11.15
CA LYS A 13 -1.91 22.90 11.82
C LYS A 13 -1.06 22.00 10.93
N LEU A 14 -1.68 21.22 10.04
CA LEU A 14 -1.01 20.37 9.05
C LEU A 14 -0.63 21.11 7.76
N GLY A 15 -1.01 22.39 7.61
CA GLY A 15 -0.73 23.18 6.41
C GLY A 15 -1.60 22.83 5.21
N VAL A 16 -2.77 22.22 5.41
CA VAL A 16 -3.73 21.95 4.34
C VAL A 16 -4.30 23.27 3.83
N ASN A 17 -4.26 23.47 2.51
CA ASN A 17 -4.84 24.63 1.87
C ASN A 17 -6.38 24.63 2.09
N LEU A 18 -6.91 25.70 2.69
CA LEU A 18 -8.35 25.85 2.99
C LEU A 18 -9.12 26.61 1.89
N SER A 19 -8.53 26.77 0.71
CA SER A 19 -9.23 27.25 -0.48
C SER A 19 -10.43 26.35 -0.80
N SER A 20 -11.47 26.93 -1.36
CA SER A 20 -12.68 26.20 -1.80
C SER A 20 -12.40 25.08 -2.80
N SER A 21 -11.25 25.10 -3.48
CA SER A 21 -10.84 24.05 -4.42
C SER A 21 -10.32 22.78 -3.74
N VAL A 22 -10.03 22.80 -2.43
CA VAL A 22 -9.52 21.66 -1.68
C VAL A 22 -10.56 21.23 -0.64
N PRO A 23 -11.14 20.03 -0.76
CA PRO A 23 -12.07 19.51 0.24
C PRO A 23 -11.41 19.41 1.61
N THR A 24 -12.08 19.93 2.63
CA THR A 24 -11.61 19.85 4.03
C THR A 24 -12.20 18.66 4.76
N ASP A 25 -13.14 17.93 4.16
CA ASP A 25 -13.65 16.68 4.68
C ASP A 25 -12.75 15.50 4.27
N PHE A 26 -11.94 15.05 5.22
CA PHE A 26 -11.06 13.91 4.98
C PHE A 26 -11.86 12.64 4.63
N SER A 27 -11.44 11.95 3.56
CA SER A 27 -11.83 10.57 3.28
C SER A 27 -10.59 9.69 3.25
N SER A 28 -10.63 8.53 3.92
CA SER A 28 -9.48 7.60 3.93
C SER A 28 -9.25 6.94 2.59
N CYS A 29 -10.33 6.67 1.83
CA CYS A 29 -10.28 6.10 0.50
C CYS A 29 -11.21 6.89 -0.42
N PHE A 30 -10.81 7.12 -1.66
CA PHE A 30 -11.63 7.79 -2.66
C PHE A 30 -12.09 6.80 -3.73
N TYR A 31 -13.39 6.47 -3.73
CA TYR A 31 -13.93 5.39 -4.55
C TYR A 31 -13.75 5.62 -6.04
N THR A 32 -13.85 6.87 -6.52
CA THR A 32 -13.65 7.19 -7.94
C THR A 32 -12.24 6.85 -8.42
N VAL A 33 -11.21 7.07 -7.59
CA VAL A 33 -9.83 6.67 -7.92
C VAL A 33 -9.73 5.15 -7.93
N GLY A 34 -10.21 4.47 -6.88
CA GLY A 34 -10.20 2.99 -6.85
C GLY A 34 -10.93 2.35 -8.03
N HIS A 35 -12.07 2.91 -8.43
CA HIS A 35 -12.83 2.47 -9.59
C HIS A 35 -12.08 2.70 -10.90
N ALA A 36 -11.37 3.83 -11.05
CA ALA A 36 -10.54 4.08 -12.22
C ALA A 36 -9.42 3.05 -12.37
N PHE A 37 -8.71 2.69 -11.29
CA PHE A 37 -7.70 1.62 -11.29
C PHE A 37 -8.31 0.24 -11.58
N ASN A 38 -9.53 -0.01 -11.09
CA ASN A 38 -10.22 -1.26 -11.41
C ASN A 38 -10.58 -1.35 -12.90
N LEU A 39 -11.09 -0.26 -13.50
CA LEU A 39 -11.38 -0.19 -14.93
C LEU A 39 -10.13 -0.31 -15.81
N ALA A 40 -9.00 0.23 -15.35
CA ALA A 40 -7.70 0.08 -15.99
C ALA A 40 -7.05 -1.30 -15.76
N GLN A 41 -7.72 -2.17 -14.98
CA GLN A 41 -7.28 -3.53 -14.65
C GLN A 41 -5.92 -3.61 -13.95
N ASP A 42 -5.51 -2.56 -13.24
CA ASP A 42 -4.21 -2.51 -12.54
C ASP A 42 -4.05 -3.66 -11.54
N THR A 43 -5.13 -4.13 -10.94
CA THR A 43 -5.11 -5.26 -9.99
C THR A 43 -4.71 -6.60 -10.63
N LEU A 44 -4.73 -6.70 -11.96
CA LEU A 44 -4.31 -7.90 -12.70
C LEU A 44 -2.83 -7.87 -13.07
N GLN A 45 -2.11 -6.79 -12.75
CA GLN A 45 -0.69 -6.66 -13.04
C GLN A 45 0.14 -7.68 -12.26
N ARG A 46 1.01 -8.43 -12.95
CA ARG A 46 1.83 -9.52 -12.38
C ARG A 46 3.33 -9.25 -12.41
N SER A 47 3.76 -8.06 -12.81
CA SER A 47 5.19 -7.70 -12.94
C SER A 47 5.88 -7.31 -11.63
N THR A 48 5.13 -7.03 -10.56
CA THR A 48 5.70 -6.62 -9.26
C THR A 48 6.79 -7.55 -8.75
N PRO A 49 6.63 -8.89 -8.77
CA PRO A 49 7.69 -9.80 -8.34
C PRO A 49 8.99 -9.62 -9.13
N SER A 50 8.92 -9.40 -10.45
CA SER A 50 10.12 -9.14 -11.28
C SER A 50 10.82 -7.83 -10.89
N TYR A 51 10.07 -6.79 -10.51
CA TYR A 51 10.65 -5.54 -10.03
C TYR A 51 11.35 -5.71 -8.68
N VAL A 52 10.77 -6.52 -7.79
CA VAL A 52 11.37 -6.90 -6.50
C VAL A 52 12.68 -7.68 -6.72
N ALA A 53 12.68 -8.68 -7.61
CA ALA A 53 13.88 -9.43 -7.96
C ALA A 53 15.00 -8.50 -8.46
N GLY A 54 14.70 -7.56 -9.36
CA GLY A 54 15.68 -6.60 -9.84
C GLY A 54 16.23 -5.68 -8.74
N LEU A 55 15.43 -5.33 -7.72
CA LEU A 55 15.91 -4.56 -6.57
C LEU A 55 16.91 -5.37 -5.72
N LEU A 56 16.62 -6.66 -5.50
CA LEU A 56 17.51 -7.58 -4.78
C LEU A 56 18.85 -7.77 -5.52
N GLU A 57 18.82 -7.94 -6.85
CA GLU A 57 20.03 -8.04 -7.68
C GLU A 57 20.94 -6.81 -7.56
N ARG A 58 20.35 -5.63 -7.29
CA ARG A 58 21.08 -4.37 -7.06
C ARG A 58 21.51 -4.16 -5.60
N GLY A 59 21.31 -5.16 -4.73
CA GLY A 59 21.69 -5.11 -3.33
C GLY A 59 20.76 -4.28 -2.45
N VAL A 60 19.54 -3.98 -2.90
CA VAL A 60 18.53 -3.32 -2.05
C VAL A 60 17.96 -4.35 -1.08
N ARG A 61 18.02 -4.05 0.22
CA ARG A 61 17.43 -4.91 1.26
C ARG A 61 15.91 -4.72 1.31
N ILE A 62 15.17 -5.83 1.36
CA ILE A 62 13.71 -5.86 1.35
C ILE A 62 13.21 -6.64 2.57
N LEU A 63 12.14 -6.15 3.20
CA LEU A 63 11.41 -6.84 4.26
C LEU A 63 9.95 -6.96 3.83
N ILE A 64 9.44 -8.19 3.81
CA ILE A 64 8.02 -8.50 3.61
C ILE A 64 7.49 -8.98 4.97
N TYR A 65 6.51 -8.26 5.52
CA TYR A 65 5.91 -8.57 6.81
C TYR A 65 4.40 -8.73 6.61
N VAL A 66 3.82 -9.76 7.21
CA VAL A 66 2.41 -10.11 7.01
C VAL A 66 1.81 -10.53 8.35
N GLY A 67 0.60 -10.05 8.62
CA GLY A 67 -0.16 -10.50 9.78
C GLY A 67 -0.78 -11.86 9.50
N GLU A 68 -0.62 -12.82 10.42
CA GLU A 68 -1.14 -14.19 10.27
C GLU A 68 -2.67 -14.24 10.08
N LEU A 69 -3.39 -13.22 10.56
CA LEU A 69 -4.85 -13.13 10.51
C LEU A 69 -5.38 -12.21 9.40
N ASP A 70 -4.54 -11.72 8.48
CA ASP A 70 -5.02 -11.00 7.29
C ASP A 70 -5.49 -11.99 6.22
N TRP A 71 -6.77 -11.93 5.87
CA TRP A 71 -7.36 -12.75 4.81
C TRP A 71 -7.12 -12.18 3.40
N THR A 72 -7.01 -10.85 3.27
CA THR A 72 -6.97 -10.21 1.94
C THR A 72 -5.59 -10.35 1.30
N CYS A 73 -4.54 -10.17 2.11
CA CYS A 73 -3.15 -10.28 1.70
C CYS A 73 -2.45 -11.31 2.58
N ASP A 74 -2.91 -12.56 2.53
CA ASP A 74 -2.52 -13.59 3.48
C ASP A 74 -1.02 -13.96 3.43
N TRP A 75 -0.55 -14.57 4.51
CA TRP A 75 0.85 -14.94 4.68
C TRP A 75 1.28 -16.05 3.70
N LEU A 76 0.39 -16.95 3.28
CA LEU A 76 0.69 -18.03 2.31
C LEU A 76 0.95 -17.47 0.92
N GLY A 77 0.18 -16.46 0.50
CA GLY A 77 0.33 -15.77 -0.76
C GLY A 77 1.66 -15.02 -0.85
N ASN A 78 2.01 -14.32 0.23
CA ASN A 78 3.30 -13.65 0.35
C ASN A 78 4.45 -14.68 0.41
N GLU A 79 4.30 -15.78 1.14
CA GLU A 79 5.31 -16.83 1.22
C GLU A 79 5.69 -17.41 -0.15
N LYS A 80 4.68 -17.66 -0.97
CA LYS A 80 4.88 -18.11 -2.36
C LYS A 80 5.56 -17.05 -3.23
N MET A 81 5.28 -15.77 -3.00
CA MET A 81 5.92 -14.68 -3.74
C MET A 81 7.41 -14.57 -3.37
N ASP A 82 7.74 -14.62 -2.08
CA ASP A 82 9.11 -14.60 -1.56
C ASP A 82 9.93 -15.73 -2.17
N ALA A 83 9.40 -16.96 -2.11
CA ALA A 83 10.02 -18.12 -2.73
C ALA A 83 10.23 -17.92 -4.26
N TRP A 84 9.27 -17.28 -4.94
CA TRP A 84 9.39 -16.98 -6.37
C TRP A 84 10.50 -15.96 -6.68
N VAL A 85 10.68 -14.91 -5.86
CA VAL A 85 11.75 -13.90 -6.05
C VAL A 85 13.11 -14.37 -5.55
N GLY A 86 13.23 -15.63 -5.10
CA GLY A 86 14.48 -16.19 -4.56
C GLY A 86 14.81 -15.71 -3.15
N MET A 87 13.82 -15.14 -2.45
CA MET A 87 13.91 -14.88 -1.01
C MET A 87 13.52 -16.16 -0.27
N GLY A 88 14.44 -16.70 0.53
CA GLY A 88 14.09 -17.73 1.50
C GLY A 88 13.47 -17.08 2.73
N TRP A 89 12.45 -17.71 3.32
CA TRP A 89 12.00 -17.32 4.66
C TRP A 89 13.13 -17.61 5.64
N ALA A 90 13.70 -16.56 6.22
CA ALA A 90 14.51 -16.74 7.41
C ALA A 90 13.54 -17.09 8.53
N GLU A 91 13.46 -18.37 8.88
CA GLU A 91 12.88 -18.78 10.15
C GLU A 91 13.67 -18.02 11.23
N GLY A 92 13.01 -17.05 11.85
CA GLY A 92 13.53 -16.42 13.05
C GLY A 92 13.71 -17.49 14.12
N VAL A 93 14.93 -17.59 14.63
CA VAL A 93 15.27 -18.24 15.90
C VAL A 93 14.26 -17.93 17.00
#